data_AF-A0A429G440-F1
#
_entry.id   AF-A0A429G440-F1
#
_cell.length_a   1.000
_cell.length_b   1.000
_cell.length_c   1.000
_cell.angle_alpha   90.00
_cell.angle_beta   90.00
_cell.angle_gamma   90.00
#
_symmetry.space_group_name_H-M   'P 1'
#
loop_
_entity.id
_entity.type
_entity.pdbx_description
1 polymer ?
#
loop_
_entity_poly.entity_id
_entity_poly.type
_entity_poly.pdbx_seq_one_letter_code
_entity_poly.pdbx_strand_id
1 'polypeptide(L)'
;MVQQSTRAFWTIGLDDPLATVPDRAGAKAANLARAAGHDLPVLPGFVIPVPCVDRHERYADTHDLRVAWARLSRDGERALVVRSSSTLEDGEVSSMAGRFTSVLGVAGWADFRRAVDEVAASATGPGTMAVLVQPELDAASGGVMFGADPVDGRTDRVIVSAAPGGPQALVGGEVDGTRYDLTRRGRLVGADRDGGPLTPLQLRRLARLAARTAHVFGGPQDVEFAFGHDGRLWLLQSRPVTALAPLPPRGAVLLGPGPVAETLPDPLSPLEEDLWLVPLDRGLGEALATAGAVSRRALRRAPTVRAVGGRAAADLRRLGAEPARRRRLDPLNPLPPLRRLRAAWRVGRLRAELPALAADIAAGVDADLAAVPSLHELTDADLAAALHWTRATLTALHGLEALAGTLTAPETGDGGATAAGHGLAALARGRARGHADARIVASEPGVLTLTPPA
;
A
#
# COMPACT_ATOMS: atom_id res chain seq x y z
N MET A 1 30.35 2.38 41.33
CA MET A 1 30.12 0.93 41.20
C MET A 1 29.37 0.48 42.45
N VAL A 2 28.04 0.53 42.42
CA VAL A 2 27.18 0.24 43.59
C VAL A 2 26.88 -1.26 43.61
N GLN A 3 27.07 -1.88 44.77
CA GLN A 3 26.99 -3.33 45.02
C GLN A 3 25.67 -3.94 44.52
N GLN A 4 25.77 -4.86 43.56
CA GLN A 4 24.67 -5.66 43.00
C GLN A 4 24.39 -6.97 43.76
N SER A 5 24.68 -7.06 45.06
CA SER A 5 24.52 -8.33 45.78
C SER A 5 23.76 -8.17 47.10
N THR A 6 22.78 -9.06 47.31
CA THR A 6 22.13 -9.45 48.59
C THR A 6 20.86 -8.75 49.12
N ARG A 7 20.01 -8.10 48.30
CA ARG A 7 18.58 -7.94 48.70
C ARG A 7 17.74 -9.07 48.11
N ALA A 8 17.33 -9.99 48.99
CA ALA A 8 16.33 -11.00 48.68
C ALA A 8 14.97 -10.30 48.56
N PHE A 9 14.48 -10.18 47.32
CA PHE A 9 13.19 -9.57 46.95
C PHE A 9 13.12 -8.05 47.08
N TRP A 10 12.67 -7.42 46.01
CA TRP A 10 12.38 -5.99 45.92
C TRP A 10 11.40 -5.76 44.78
N THR A 11 10.53 -4.76 44.93
CA THR A 11 9.69 -4.23 43.84
C THR A 11 10.38 -3.03 43.21
N ILE A 12 10.15 -2.81 41.91
CA ILE A 12 10.66 -1.63 41.19
C ILE A 12 9.50 -0.72 40.85
N GLY A 13 9.51 0.54 41.28
CA GLY A 13 8.56 1.52 40.77
C GLY A 13 8.78 1.77 39.27
N LEU A 14 7.71 2.04 38.51
CA LEU A 14 7.86 2.43 37.09
C LEU A 14 8.63 3.76 36.91
N ASP A 15 8.75 4.55 37.98
CA ASP A 15 9.55 5.78 38.06
C ASP A 15 11.04 5.53 38.35
N ASP A 16 11.43 4.31 38.72
CA ASP A 16 12.82 3.94 38.98
C ASP A 16 13.56 3.64 37.65
N PRO A 17 14.78 4.17 37.43
CA PRO A 17 15.57 3.86 36.24
C PRO A 17 15.79 2.36 35.98
N LEU A 18 15.83 1.51 37.02
CA LEU A 18 15.96 0.07 36.88
C LEU A 18 14.76 -0.58 36.19
N ALA A 19 13.58 0.05 36.24
CA ALA A 19 12.40 -0.44 35.53
C ALA A 19 12.56 -0.33 34.01
N THR A 20 13.48 0.50 33.51
CA THR A 20 13.74 0.64 32.05
C THR A 20 14.56 -0.50 31.45
N VAL A 21 15.06 -1.43 32.27
CA VAL A 21 15.91 -2.54 31.84
C VAL A 21 15.04 -3.77 31.50
N PRO A 22 14.95 -4.20 30.22
CA PRO A 22 14.07 -5.30 29.82
C PRO A 22 14.38 -6.62 30.54
N ASP A 23 15.65 -6.96 30.76
CA ASP A 23 16.06 -8.18 31.46
C ASP A 23 15.59 -8.24 32.93
N ARG A 24 15.19 -7.10 33.50
CA ARG A 24 14.69 -7.02 34.88
C ARG A 24 13.18 -6.88 34.94
N ALA A 25 12.62 -5.99 34.13
CA ALA A 25 11.21 -5.61 34.19
C ALA A 25 10.33 -6.29 33.13
N GLY A 26 10.94 -7.02 32.19
CA GLY A 26 10.29 -7.43 30.96
C GLY A 26 10.08 -6.24 30.01
N ALA A 27 9.84 -6.55 28.73
CA ALA A 27 9.85 -5.55 27.67
C ALA A 27 8.68 -4.55 27.79
N LYS A 28 7.48 -5.02 28.14
CA LYS A 28 6.29 -4.18 28.33
C LYS A 28 6.50 -3.15 29.44
N ALA A 29 6.88 -3.59 30.64
CA ALA A 29 7.09 -2.67 31.76
C ALA A 29 8.29 -1.75 31.51
N ALA A 30 9.35 -2.23 30.85
CA ALA A 30 10.48 -1.39 30.46
C ALA A 30 10.08 -0.28 29.50
N ASN A 31 9.25 -0.57 28.50
CA ASN A 31 8.74 0.45 27.59
C ASN A 31 7.84 1.45 28.32
N LEU A 32 7.00 1.01 29.26
CA LEU A 32 6.19 1.90 30.08
C LEU A 32 7.04 2.79 31.01
N ALA A 33 8.07 2.25 31.65
CA ALA A 33 9.00 3.02 32.48
C ALA A 33 9.78 4.05 31.66
N ARG A 34 10.27 3.66 30.47
CA ARG A 34 10.90 4.61 29.52
C ARG A 34 9.93 5.71 29.12
N ALA A 35 8.69 5.36 28.81
CA ALA A 35 7.67 6.34 28.44
C ALA A 35 7.37 7.30 29.61
N ALA A 36 7.23 6.78 30.83
CA ALA A 36 7.03 7.58 32.04
C ALA A 36 8.19 8.54 32.29
N GLY A 37 9.45 8.09 32.14
CA GLY A 37 10.65 8.93 32.26
C GLY A 37 10.76 10.06 31.22
N HIS A 38 9.92 10.05 30.19
CA HIS A 38 9.78 11.11 29.18
C HIS A 38 8.44 11.87 29.27
N ASP A 39 7.80 11.86 30.45
CA ASP A 39 6.53 12.53 30.75
C ASP A 39 5.35 12.07 29.87
N LEU A 40 5.40 10.85 29.33
CA LEU A 40 4.24 10.27 28.67
C LEU A 40 3.22 9.84 29.74
N PRO A 41 1.91 9.90 29.43
CA PRO A 41 0.89 9.68 30.43
C PRO A 41 0.72 8.19 30.72
N VAL A 42 1.63 7.62 31.50
CA VAL A 42 1.63 6.22 31.91
C VAL A 42 1.03 6.09 33.30
N LEU A 43 0.19 5.08 33.51
CA LEU A 43 -0.34 4.80 34.86
C LEU A 43 0.81 4.48 35.82
N PRO A 44 0.77 4.98 37.07
CA PRO A 44 1.75 4.59 38.07
C PRO A 44 1.66 3.07 38.29
N GLY A 45 2.74 2.48 38.77
CA GLY A 45 2.78 1.04 39.00
C GLY A 45 4.14 0.59 39.49
N PHE A 46 4.24 -0.69 39.74
CA PHE A 46 5.51 -1.33 40.08
C PHE A 46 5.64 -2.66 39.37
N VAL A 47 6.87 -3.17 39.35
CA VAL A 47 7.24 -4.42 38.73
C VAL A 47 7.80 -5.36 39.78
N ILE A 48 7.37 -6.62 39.74
CA ILE A 48 8.06 -7.73 40.39
C ILE A 48 9.11 -8.25 39.40
N PRO A 49 10.40 -8.06 39.68
CA PRO A 49 11.47 -8.34 38.72
C PRO A 49 11.56 -9.81 38.33
N VAL A 50 12.09 -10.09 37.13
CA VAL A 50 12.37 -11.45 36.64
C VAL A 50 13.10 -12.33 37.68
N PRO A 51 14.20 -11.89 38.32
CA PRO A 51 14.89 -12.72 39.31
C PRO A 51 14.08 -13.03 40.57
N CYS A 52 13.02 -12.27 40.84
CA CYS A 52 12.12 -12.51 41.97
C CYS A 52 11.05 -13.55 41.61
N VAL A 53 10.53 -13.52 40.39
CA VAL A 53 9.53 -14.47 39.88
C VAL A 53 10.12 -15.88 39.79
N ASP A 54 11.34 -16.03 39.29
CA ASP A 54 12.01 -17.34 39.12
C ASP A 54 12.24 -18.10 40.42
N ARG A 55 12.29 -17.41 41.55
CA ARG A 55 12.57 -18.02 42.86
C ARG A 55 11.34 -18.63 43.53
N HIS A 56 10.16 -18.55 42.88
CA HIS A 56 8.84 -19.18 43.13
C HIS A 56 8.27 -19.24 44.57
N GLU A 57 9.07 -19.17 45.63
CA GLU A 57 8.64 -19.51 47.00
C GLU A 57 8.76 -18.35 48.01
N ARG A 58 9.28 -17.17 47.63
CA ARG A 58 9.69 -16.17 48.65
C ARG A 58 9.27 -14.71 48.44
N TYR A 59 8.46 -14.35 47.43
CA TYR A 59 7.95 -12.96 47.32
C TYR A 59 6.60 -12.74 48.02
N ALA A 60 5.77 -13.79 48.14
CA ALA A 60 4.35 -13.67 48.48
C ALA A 60 4.05 -13.10 49.88
N ASP A 61 5.04 -13.10 50.78
CA ASP A 61 4.93 -12.58 52.15
C ASP A 61 6.01 -11.54 52.49
N THR A 62 6.60 -10.91 51.46
CA THR A 62 7.59 -9.86 51.69
C THR A 62 6.93 -8.56 52.11
N HIS A 63 7.53 -7.90 53.11
CA HIS A 63 7.11 -6.58 53.57
C HIS A 63 7.08 -5.57 52.41
N ASP A 64 8.09 -5.61 51.53
CA ASP A 64 8.21 -4.69 50.39
C ASP A 64 7.07 -4.84 49.37
N LEU A 65 6.66 -6.09 49.05
CA LEU A 65 5.53 -6.33 48.15
C LEU A 65 4.21 -5.88 48.80
N ARG A 66 4.04 -6.14 50.09
CA ARG A 66 2.86 -5.71 50.86
C ARG A 66 2.74 -4.19 50.89
N VAL A 67 3.84 -3.48 51.13
CA VAL A 67 3.89 -2.01 51.12
C VAL A 67 3.61 -1.45 49.73
N ALA A 68 4.21 -2.02 48.69
CA ALA A 68 3.98 -1.59 47.31
C ALA A 68 2.51 -1.79 46.88
N TRP A 69 1.92 -2.95 47.22
CA TRP A 69 0.50 -3.23 47.03
C TRP A 69 -0.36 -2.21 47.79
N ALA A 70 -0.16 -2.05 49.10
CA ALA A 70 -0.97 -1.17 49.95
C ALA A 70 -0.96 0.27 49.45
N ARG A 71 0.22 0.78 49.05
CA ARG A 71 0.35 2.13 48.48
C ARG A 71 -0.39 2.27 47.15
N LEU A 72 -0.31 1.28 46.26
CA LEU A 72 -0.91 1.37 44.93
C LEU A 72 -2.43 1.16 44.94
N SER A 73 -2.90 0.18 45.73
CA SER A 73 -4.31 -0.17 45.90
C SER A 73 -5.04 0.70 46.92
N ARG A 74 -4.33 1.54 47.69
CA ARG A 74 -4.85 2.23 48.88
C ARG A 74 -5.48 1.24 49.85
N ASP A 75 -4.67 0.28 50.30
CA ASP A 75 -5.08 -0.80 51.19
C ASP A 75 -6.29 -1.62 50.70
N GLY A 76 -6.45 -1.73 49.38
CA GLY A 76 -7.50 -2.50 48.73
C GLY A 76 -8.75 -1.72 48.34
N GLU A 77 -8.81 -0.40 48.58
CA GLU A 77 -9.91 0.45 48.10
C GLU A 77 -9.97 0.54 46.56
N ARG A 78 -8.83 0.35 45.90
CA ARG A 78 -8.70 0.41 44.45
C ARG A 78 -8.28 -0.94 43.88
N ALA A 79 -9.04 -1.41 42.90
CA ALA A 79 -8.69 -2.60 42.12
C ALA A 79 -7.40 -2.37 41.32
N LEU A 80 -6.62 -3.45 41.20
CA LEU A 80 -5.37 -3.48 40.44
C LEU A 80 -5.53 -4.38 39.22
N VAL A 81 -4.65 -4.16 38.25
CA VAL A 81 -4.41 -5.06 37.13
C VAL A 81 -3.01 -5.66 37.26
N VAL A 82 -2.92 -6.98 37.10
CA VAL A 82 -1.67 -7.74 37.15
C VAL A 82 -1.39 -8.31 35.77
N ARG A 83 -0.28 -7.91 35.15
CA ARG A 83 0.04 -8.18 33.74
C ARG A 83 1.38 -8.89 33.61
N SER A 84 1.44 -9.87 32.72
CA SER A 84 2.72 -10.44 32.28
C SER A 84 3.53 -9.41 31.47
N SER A 85 4.84 -9.42 31.73
CA SER A 85 5.84 -8.62 31.04
C SER A 85 7.04 -9.52 30.76
N SER A 86 7.13 -10.08 29.56
CA SER A 86 8.20 -11.04 29.23
C SER A 86 9.45 -10.34 28.71
N THR A 87 10.63 -10.93 28.92
CA THR A 87 11.91 -10.47 28.35
C THR A 87 12.03 -10.73 26.85
N LEU A 88 11.22 -11.64 26.30
CA LEU A 88 11.27 -12.08 24.90
C LEU A 88 10.16 -11.46 24.02
N GLU A 89 9.27 -10.66 24.60
CA GLU A 89 8.00 -10.20 24.01
C GLU A 89 8.16 -9.18 22.86
N ASP A 90 9.28 -8.46 22.79
CA ASP A 90 9.47 -7.33 21.86
C ASP A 90 10.75 -7.44 20.97
N GLY A 91 11.09 -8.65 20.52
CA GLY A 91 12.14 -8.84 19.50
C GLY A 91 11.66 -8.46 18.09
N GLU A 92 12.56 -7.91 17.25
CA GLU A 92 12.29 -7.51 15.84
C GLU A 92 11.72 -8.64 14.95
N VAL A 93 11.75 -9.89 15.42
CA VAL A 93 11.46 -11.10 14.62
C VAL A 93 10.27 -11.92 15.13
N SER A 94 9.66 -11.60 16.28
CA SER A 94 8.54 -12.43 16.80
C SER A 94 7.52 -11.65 17.62
N SER A 95 6.45 -11.20 16.97
CA SER A 95 5.24 -10.71 17.64
C SER A 95 4.47 -11.90 18.26
N MET A 96 4.71 -12.20 19.54
CA MET A 96 3.88 -13.16 20.29
C MET A 96 2.55 -12.52 20.72
N ALA A 97 1.76 -11.99 19.77
CA ALA A 97 0.45 -11.43 20.07
C ALA A 97 -0.49 -12.53 20.64
N GLY A 98 -1.19 -12.22 21.73
CA GLY A 98 -2.23 -13.10 22.31
C GLY A 98 -1.78 -14.18 23.30
N ARG A 99 -0.50 -14.24 23.72
CA ARG A 99 -0.01 -15.28 24.68
C ARG A 99 0.19 -14.79 26.12
N PHE A 100 -0.23 -13.58 26.45
CA PHE A 100 0.10 -12.92 27.72
C PHE A 100 -1.09 -12.88 28.68
N THR A 101 -0.96 -13.50 29.86
CA THR A 101 -1.97 -13.47 30.92
C THR A 101 -2.03 -12.08 31.57
N SER A 102 -3.24 -11.53 31.69
CA SER A 102 -3.54 -10.32 32.47
C SER A 102 -4.78 -10.57 33.32
N VAL A 103 -4.66 -10.35 34.63
CA VAL A 103 -5.76 -10.52 35.60
C VAL A 103 -6.27 -9.13 35.99
N LEU A 104 -7.53 -8.87 35.66
CA LEU A 104 -8.25 -7.61 35.95
C LEU A 104 -9.02 -7.73 37.28
N GLY A 105 -9.54 -6.62 37.83
CA GLY A 105 -10.44 -6.65 38.98
C GLY A 105 -9.80 -7.08 40.29
N VAL A 106 -8.47 -6.98 40.43
CA VAL A 106 -7.75 -7.58 41.56
C VAL A 106 -7.88 -6.69 42.80
N ALA A 107 -8.73 -7.10 43.74
CA ALA A 107 -9.00 -6.38 44.99
C ALA A 107 -8.59 -7.21 46.21
N GLY A 108 -8.02 -6.56 47.23
CA GLY A 108 -7.56 -7.27 48.43
C GLY A 108 -6.27 -8.07 48.24
N TRP A 109 -5.68 -8.49 49.36
CA TRP A 109 -4.34 -9.10 49.38
C TRP A 109 -4.31 -10.53 48.83
N ALA A 110 -5.31 -11.33 49.20
CA ALA A 110 -5.36 -12.74 48.84
C ALA A 110 -5.55 -12.90 47.33
N ASP A 111 -6.45 -12.10 46.73
CA ASP A 111 -6.66 -12.09 45.28
C ASP A 111 -5.45 -11.55 44.54
N PHE A 112 -4.77 -10.53 45.09
CA PHE A 112 -3.52 -10.04 44.53
C PHE A 112 -2.43 -11.11 44.46
N ARG A 113 -2.21 -11.85 45.54
CA ARG A 113 -1.25 -12.96 45.53
C ARG A 113 -1.60 -14.00 44.47
N ARG A 114 -2.87 -14.41 44.40
CA ARG A 114 -3.35 -15.38 43.41
C ARG A 114 -3.12 -14.89 41.98
N ALA A 115 -3.42 -13.63 41.70
CA ALA A 115 -3.21 -13.03 40.39
C ALA A 115 -1.73 -12.96 40.00
N VAL A 116 -0.84 -12.64 40.95
CA VAL A 116 0.61 -12.66 40.72
C VAL A 116 1.09 -14.09 40.43
N ASP A 117 0.63 -15.08 41.20
CA ASP A 117 1.00 -16.48 41.00
C ASP A 117 0.50 -17.03 39.65
N GLU A 118 -0.71 -16.66 39.24
CA GLU A 118 -1.27 -17.00 37.93
C GLU A 118 -0.44 -16.42 36.77
N VAL A 119 -0.07 -15.14 36.87
CA VAL A 119 0.77 -14.48 35.86
C VAL A 119 2.19 -15.07 35.87
N ALA A 120 2.77 -15.35 37.03
CA ALA A 120 4.07 -15.99 37.15
C ALA A 120 4.08 -17.39 36.52
N ALA A 121 3.02 -18.17 36.74
CA ALA A 121 2.85 -19.51 36.16
C ALA A 121 2.67 -19.49 34.63
N SER A 122 2.30 -18.35 34.04
CA SER A 122 2.20 -18.20 32.58
C SER A 122 3.57 -18.10 31.86
N ALA A 123 4.68 -18.08 32.60
CA ALA A 123 6.02 -18.05 32.04
C ALA A 123 6.33 -19.30 31.20
N THR A 124 6.96 -19.10 30.04
CA THR A 124 7.32 -20.19 29.10
C THR A 124 8.70 -20.80 29.39
N GLY A 125 9.36 -20.36 30.46
CA GLY A 125 10.65 -20.85 30.95
C GLY A 125 11.20 -20.00 32.10
N PRO A 126 12.19 -20.48 32.85
CA PRO A 126 12.85 -19.68 33.89
C PRO A 126 13.57 -18.48 33.29
N GLY A 127 13.54 -17.32 33.95
CA GLY A 127 14.22 -16.10 33.53
C GLY A 127 13.48 -15.29 32.48
N THR A 128 12.22 -15.63 32.19
CA THR A 128 11.51 -15.06 31.03
C THR A 128 10.42 -14.07 31.38
N MET A 129 10.06 -13.91 32.67
CA MET A 129 8.83 -13.22 33.05
C MET A 129 9.02 -12.30 34.27
N ALA A 130 8.61 -11.05 34.10
CA ALA A 130 8.33 -10.13 35.19
C ALA A 130 6.80 -9.91 35.30
N VAL A 131 6.36 -9.44 36.48
CA VAL A 131 4.96 -9.13 36.74
C VAL A 131 4.80 -7.63 36.90
N LEU A 132 4.04 -7.01 36.00
CA LEU A 132 3.67 -5.59 36.06
C LEU A 132 2.36 -5.42 36.82
N VAL A 133 2.36 -4.53 37.81
CA VAL A 133 1.17 -4.20 38.60
C VAL A 133 0.86 -2.72 38.44
N GLN A 134 -0.37 -2.41 38.00
CA GLN A 134 -0.87 -1.05 37.83
C GLN A 134 -2.27 -0.93 38.46
N PRO A 135 -2.75 0.27 38.78
CA PRO A 135 -4.16 0.50 39.06
C PRO A 135 -5.00 0.05 37.87
N GLU A 136 -6.12 -0.59 38.14
CA GLU A 136 -7.11 -0.83 37.10
C GLU A 136 -7.73 0.50 36.67
N LEU A 137 -7.83 0.70 35.36
CA LEU A 137 -8.40 1.90 34.77
C LEU A 137 -9.82 1.59 34.29
N ASP A 138 -10.80 2.19 34.96
CA ASP A 138 -12.15 2.29 34.44
C ASP A 138 -12.19 3.34 33.31
N ALA A 139 -12.20 2.85 32.08
CA ALA A 139 -12.03 3.65 30.88
C ALA A 139 -13.39 3.98 30.24
N ALA A 140 -13.62 5.25 29.92
CA ALA A 140 -14.79 5.67 29.14
C ALA A 140 -14.67 5.24 27.67
N SER A 141 -13.45 5.27 27.14
CA SER A 141 -13.13 4.85 25.77
C SER A 141 -11.67 4.46 25.66
N GLY A 142 -11.34 3.58 24.73
CA GLY A 142 -9.99 3.04 24.59
C GLY A 142 -9.81 2.31 23.28
N GLY A 143 -8.57 1.94 23.00
CA GLY A 143 -8.24 1.18 21.80
C GLY A 143 -6.76 1.22 21.45
N VAL A 144 -6.51 1.02 20.16
CA VAL A 144 -5.16 0.90 19.59
C VAL A 144 -4.89 2.03 18.59
N MET A 145 -3.65 2.48 18.55
CA MET A 145 -3.20 3.55 17.66
C MET A 145 -1.87 3.18 17.03
N PHE A 146 -1.80 3.27 15.71
CA PHE A 146 -0.58 3.08 14.95
C PHE A 146 -0.06 4.44 14.47
N GLY A 147 1.21 4.74 14.79
CA GLY A 147 1.90 5.95 14.35
C GLY A 147 2.23 5.99 12.84
N ALA A 148 1.89 4.94 12.11
CA ALA A 148 1.97 4.81 10.66
C ALA A 148 0.91 3.80 10.22
N ASP A 149 0.47 3.87 8.96
CA ASP A 149 -0.46 2.90 8.40
C ASP A 149 0.23 1.54 8.18
N PRO A 150 -0.17 0.46 8.87
CA PRO A 150 0.44 -0.85 8.71
C PRO A 150 0.11 -1.51 7.36
N VAL A 151 -0.99 -1.12 6.70
CA VAL A 151 -1.41 -1.70 5.42
C VAL A 151 -0.69 -1.02 4.27
N ASP A 152 -0.75 0.32 4.23
CA ASP A 152 -0.19 1.10 3.11
C ASP A 152 1.29 1.52 3.34
N GLY A 153 1.84 1.27 4.53
CA GLY A 153 3.18 1.72 4.93
C GLY A 153 3.29 3.24 5.12
N ARG A 154 2.17 3.97 5.08
CA ARG A 154 2.15 5.43 5.11
C ARG A 154 2.51 5.96 6.48
N THR A 155 3.67 6.61 6.58
CA THR A 155 4.11 7.26 7.82
C THR A 155 3.53 8.66 7.99
N ASP A 156 2.81 9.23 7.01
CA ASP A 156 2.21 10.56 7.09
C ASP A 156 0.83 10.59 7.77
N ARG A 157 0.37 9.43 8.24
CA ARG A 157 -0.91 9.23 8.93
C ARG A 157 -0.73 8.56 10.29
N VAL A 158 -1.71 8.78 11.16
CA VAL A 158 -1.90 8.06 12.41
C VAL A 158 -3.26 7.37 12.31
N ILE A 159 -3.28 6.06 12.49
CA ILE A 159 -4.51 5.25 12.43
C ILE A 159 -4.92 4.95 13.86
N VAL A 160 -6.18 5.21 14.20
CA VAL A 160 -6.74 4.96 15.54
C VAL A 160 -7.96 4.07 15.40
N SER A 161 -8.03 2.98 16.15
CA SER A 161 -9.23 2.17 16.31
C SER A 161 -9.69 2.25 17.76
N ALA A 162 -10.94 2.67 17.99
CA ALA A 162 -11.44 2.91 19.34
C ALA A 162 -12.87 2.39 19.56
N ALA A 163 -13.15 1.99 20.80
CA ALA A 163 -14.45 1.52 21.28
C ALA A 163 -14.78 2.20 22.64
N PRO A 164 -16.06 2.23 23.05
CA PRO A 164 -16.42 2.51 24.44
C PRO A 164 -15.77 1.48 25.38
N GLY A 165 -15.40 1.89 26.59
CA GLY A 165 -14.66 1.01 27.52
C GLY A 165 -13.15 1.01 27.31
N GLY A 166 -12.47 -0.02 27.82
CA GLY A 166 -11.01 -0.20 27.65
C GLY A 166 -10.62 -0.84 26.31
N PRO A 167 -9.30 -0.91 25.99
CA PRO A 167 -8.81 -1.47 24.72
C PRO A 167 -9.01 -2.99 24.59
N GLN A 168 -9.32 -3.71 25.67
CA GLN A 168 -9.38 -5.17 25.72
C GLN A 168 -10.39 -5.76 24.73
N ALA A 169 -11.58 -5.14 24.62
CA ALA A 169 -12.63 -5.59 23.72
C ALA A 169 -12.22 -5.51 22.23
N LEU A 170 -11.32 -4.58 21.88
CA LEU A 170 -10.78 -4.45 20.53
C LEU A 170 -9.64 -5.41 20.26
N VAL A 171 -8.72 -5.55 21.21
CA VAL A 171 -7.55 -6.43 21.07
C VAL A 171 -7.98 -7.90 21.05
N GLY A 172 -9.04 -8.26 21.78
CA GLY A 172 -9.66 -9.60 21.75
C GLY A 172 -10.47 -9.90 20.49
N GLY A 173 -10.72 -8.90 19.63
CA GLY A 173 -11.56 -9.05 18.43
C GLY A 173 -13.05 -9.24 18.73
N GLU A 174 -13.50 -8.91 19.94
CA GLU A 174 -14.88 -9.09 20.39
C GLU A 174 -15.82 -8.01 19.85
N VAL A 175 -15.27 -6.83 19.51
CA VAL A 175 -16.02 -5.66 19.05
C VAL A 175 -15.37 -5.03 17.82
N ASP A 176 -16.19 -4.68 16.83
CA ASP A 176 -15.77 -3.82 15.71
C ASP A 176 -15.66 -2.36 16.17
N GLY A 177 -14.42 -1.89 16.38
CA GLY A 177 -14.14 -0.51 16.74
C GLY A 177 -14.39 0.50 15.62
N THR A 178 -14.50 1.78 15.99
CA THR A 178 -14.49 2.86 15.00
C THR A 178 -13.04 3.19 14.62
N ARG A 179 -12.70 3.05 13.34
CA ARG A 179 -11.42 3.49 12.77
C ARG A 179 -11.47 4.98 12.44
N TYR A 180 -10.39 5.68 12.77
CA TYR A 180 -10.14 7.07 12.42
C TYR A 180 -8.78 7.21 11.74
N ASP A 181 -8.79 7.87 10.58
CA ASP A 181 -7.59 8.24 9.85
C ASP A 181 -7.21 9.68 10.18
N LEU A 182 -6.07 9.88 10.84
CA LEU A 182 -5.60 11.20 11.23
C LEU A 182 -4.35 11.59 10.44
N THR A 183 -4.21 12.87 10.15
CA THR A 183 -2.89 13.44 9.81
C THR A 183 -1.98 13.44 11.06
N ARG A 184 -0.66 13.56 10.88
CA ARG A 184 0.30 13.75 12.00
C ARG A 184 -0.04 14.92 12.95
N ARG A 185 -0.84 15.89 12.51
CA ARG A 185 -1.28 17.04 13.34
C ARG A 185 -2.60 16.78 14.08
N GLY A 186 -3.20 15.61 13.92
CA GLY A 186 -4.48 15.25 14.55
C GLY A 186 -5.72 15.80 13.85
N ARG A 187 -5.61 16.20 12.58
CA ARG A 187 -6.78 16.47 11.73
C ARG A 187 -7.35 15.17 11.20
N LEU A 188 -8.65 14.95 11.37
CA LEU A 188 -9.40 13.83 10.80
C LEU A 188 -9.44 13.92 9.26
N VAL A 189 -9.08 12.82 8.61
CA VAL A 189 -9.07 12.62 7.17
C VAL A 189 -10.26 11.77 6.75
N GLY A 190 -10.59 10.74 7.53
CA GLY A 190 -11.73 9.86 7.32
C GLY A 190 -12.02 9.05 8.59
N ALA A 191 -13.24 8.52 8.68
CA ALA A 191 -13.67 7.59 9.72
C ALA A 191 -14.65 6.57 9.12
N ASP A 192 -14.62 5.33 9.60
CA ASP A 192 -15.48 4.27 9.07
C ASP A 192 -16.95 4.45 9.47
N ARG A 193 -17.22 5.15 10.59
CA ARG A 193 -18.56 5.43 11.11
C ARG A 193 -18.63 6.84 11.67
N ASP A 194 -19.75 7.52 11.43
CA ASP A 194 -20.06 8.79 12.08
C ASP A 194 -20.44 8.56 13.56
N GLY A 195 -19.96 9.42 14.46
CA GLY A 195 -20.36 9.40 15.87
C GLY A 195 -19.68 8.37 16.78
N GLY A 196 -18.45 7.93 16.47
CA GLY A 196 -17.70 7.02 17.34
C GLY A 196 -17.28 7.61 18.71
N PRO A 197 -16.62 6.82 19.58
CA PRO A 197 -16.45 7.12 21.00
C PRO A 197 -15.45 8.26 21.31
N LEU A 198 -14.73 8.76 20.30
CA LEU A 198 -13.70 9.79 20.46
C LEU A 198 -14.12 11.15 19.90
N THR A 199 -13.92 12.18 20.72
CA THR A 199 -14.09 13.58 20.32
C THR A 199 -12.91 14.08 19.47
N PRO A 200 -13.10 15.14 18.66
CA PRO A 200 -12.00 15.76 17.90
C PRO A 200 -10.80 16.21 18.76
N LEU A 201 -11.04 16.60 20.03
CA LEU A 201 -9.98 16.97 20.96
C LEU A 201 -9.16 15.74 21.40
N GLN A 202 -9.83 14.62 21.68
CA GLN A 202 -9.17 13.36 22.02
C GLN A 202 -8.32 12.84 20.85
N LEU A 203 -8.83 12.89 19.62
CA LEU A 203 -8.07 12.52 18.41
C LEU A 203 -6.79 13.37 18.25
N ARG A 204 -6.84 14.68 18.54
CA ARG A 204 -5.64 15.53 18.54
C ARG A 204 -4.65 15.16 19.65
N ARG A 205 -5.14 14.77 20.84
CA ARG A 205 -4.28 14.30 21.93
C ARG A 205 -3.58 12.99 21.55
N LEU A 206 -4.29 12.07 20.89
CA LEU A 206 -3.71 10.82 20.36
C LEU A 206 -2.64 11.07 19.30
N ALA A 207 -2.88 11.96 18.33
CA ALA A 207 -1.86 12.31 17.34
C ALA A 207 -0.59 12.92 17.98
N ARG A 208 -0.74 13.71 19.05
CA ARG A 208 0.40 14.19 19.85
C ARG A 208 1.09 13.05 20.60
N LEU A 209 0.33 12.12 21.17
CA LEU A 209 0.88 10.93 21.83
C LEU A 209 1.72 10.11 20.84
N ALA A 210 1.20 9.83 19.64
CA ALA A 210 1.92 9.12 18.58
C ALA A 210 3.24 9.80 18.20
N ALA A 211 3.24 11.12 18.08
CA ALA A 211 4.48 11.86 17.76
C ALA A 211 5.50 11.77 18.90
N ARG A 212 5.05 11.85 20.16
CA ARG A 212 5.95 11.76 21.31
C ARG A 212 6.47 10.35 21.54
N THR A 213 5.63 9.32 21.41
CA THR A 213 6.08 7.93 21.50
C THR A 213 7.08 7.62 20.39
N ALA A 214 6.82 8.07 19.16
CA ALA A 214 7.78 7.89 18.06
C ALA A 214 9.13 8.58 18.31
N HIS A 215 9.13 9.73 18.99
CA HIS A 215 10.37 10.39 19.40
C HIS A 215 11.13 9.61 20.48
N VAL A 216 10.43 9.09 21.49
CA VAL A 216 11.02 8.33 22.60
C VAL A 216 11.59 6.98 22.15
N PHE A 217 10.90 6.31 21.23
CA PHE A 217 11.25 4.94 20.79
C PHE A 217 11.96 4.89 19.42
N GLY A 218 12.22 6.04 18.79
CA GLY A 218 13.00 6.13 17.55
C GLY A 218 12.27 5.79 16.26
N GLY A 219 10.96 5.56 16.29
CA GLY A 219 10.17 5.21 15.11
C GLY A 219 8.67 5.05 15.41
N PRO A 220 7.81 4.84 14.39
CA PRO A 220 6.38 4.65 14.58
C PRO A 220 6.07 3.54 15.58
N GLN A 221 5.11 3.78 16.46
CA GLN A 221 4.70 2.84 17.50
C GLN A 221 3.26 2.38 17.30
N ASP A 222 3.00 1.13 17.68
CA ASP A 222 1.69 0.58 18.01
C ASP A 222 1.45 0.84 19.51
N VAL A 223 0.39 1.57 19.82
CA VAL A 223 0.10 2.09 21.15
C VAL A 223 -1.31 1.68 21.58
N GLU A 224 -1.40 0.95 22.69
CA GLU A 224 -2.66 0.79 23.41
C GLU A 224 -2.90 2.01 24.30
N PHE A 225 -4.10 2.57 24.23
CA PHE A 225 -4.47 3.76 25.00
C PHE A 225 -5.87 3.63 25.59
N ALA A 226 -6.13 4.47 26.59
CA ALA A 226 -7.46 4.65 27.16
C ALA A 226 -7.67 6.08 27.64
N PHE A 227 -8.92 6.52 27.62
CA PHE A 227 -9.39 7.73 28.27
C PHE A 227 -10.21 7.34 29.51
N GLY A 228 -9.80 7.84 30.68
CA GLY A 228 -10.64 7.75 31.88
C GLY A 228 -11.91 8.60 31.75
N HIS A 229 -12.88 8.37 32.63
CA HIS A 229 -14.10 9.19 32.71
C HIS A 229 -13.83 10.68 32.97
N ASP A 230 -12.67 11.01 33.54
CA ASP A 230 -12.19 12.38 33.73
C ASP A 230 -11.55 13.00 32.47
N GLY A 231 -11.52 12.26 31.35
CA GLY A 231 -10.95 12.69 30.07
C GLY A 231 -9.42 12.65 30.03
N ARG A 232 -8.74 12.09 31.04
CA ARG A 232 -7.28 11.88 31.01
C ARG A 232 -6.94 10.73 30.06
N LEU A 233 -5.97 10.99 29.18
CA LEU A 233 -5.39 10.00 28.28
C LEU A 233 -4.33 9.22 29.03
N TRP A 234 -4.32 7.90 28.90
CA TRP A 234 -3.30 7.00 29.41
C TRP A 234 -2.73 6.13 28.29
N LEU A 235 -1.41 5.98 28.27
CA LEU A 235 -0.68 5.01 27.48
C LEU A 235 -0.59 3.72 28.30
N LEU A 236 -1.17 2.65 27.78
CA LEU A 236 -1.25 1.35 28.42
C LEU A 236 -0.20 0.38 27.90
N GLN A 237 0.27 0.61 26.68
CA GLN A 237 1.34 -0.15 26.03
C GLN A 237 1.94 0.61 24.85
N SER A 238 3.20 0.36 24.51
CA SER A 238 3.85 0.84 23.29
C SER A 238 4.79 -0.24 22.76
N ARG A 239 4.72 -0.49 21.45
CA ARG A 239 5.59 -1.43 20.72
C ARG A 239 6.00 -0.84 19.36
N PRO A 240 7.16 -1.21 18.79
CA PRO A 240 7.51 -0.79 17.44
C PRO A 240 6.56 -1.40 16.39
N VAL A 241 6.19 -0.62 15.37
CA VAL A 241 5.47 -1.18 14.21
C VAL A 241 6.46 -1.96 13.34
N THR A 242 6.43 -3.29 13.40
CA THR A 242 7.36 -4.17 12.67
C THR A 242 6.90 -4.52 11.26
N ALA A 243 5.59 -4.51 11.00
CA ALA A 243 4.99 -4.81 9.71
C ALA A 243 4.64 -3.52 8.93
N LEU A 244 5.63 -2.68 8.60
CA LEU A 244 5.41 -1.58 7.67
C LEU A 244 5.70 -2.03 6.25
N ALA A 245 4.70 -1.93 5.37
CA ALA A 245 4.95 -2.04 3.94
C ALA A 245 6.04 -1.02 3.55
N PRO A 246 7.06 -1.42 2.76
CA PRO A 246 8.13 -0.51 2.38
C PRO A 246 7.54 0.68 1.62
N LEU A 247 7.84 1.89 2.11
CA LEU A 247 7.47 3.11 1.40
C LEU A 247 8.12 3.09 0.00
N PRO A 248 7.36 3.35 -1.07
CA PRO A 248 7.95 3.42 -2.39
C PRO A 248 8.99 4.56 -2.42
N PRO A 249 10.16 4.36 -3.05
CA PRO A 249 11.20 5.38 -3.11
C PRO A 249 10.69 6.66 -3.77
N ARG A 250 11.31 7.80 -3.43
CA ARG A 250 10.98 9.08 -4.07
C ARG A 250 11.15 8.95 -5.59
N GLY A 251 10.08 9.22 -6.33
CA GLY A 251 10.07 9.08 -7.78
C GLY A 251 9.63 7.72 -8.30
N ALA A 252 9.16 6.82 -7.43
CA ALA A 252 8.54 5.57 -7.85
C ALA A 252 7.40 5.82 -8.84
N VAL A 253 7.34 4.94 -9.85
CA VAL A 253 6.31 4.96 -10.88
C VAL A 253 5.05 4.33 -10.33
N LEU A 254 3.90 4.99 -10.51
CA LEU A 254 2.61 4.39 -10.17
C LEU A 254 2.18 3.48 -11.32
N LEU A 255 2.32 2.19 -11.09
CA LEU A 255 1.88 1.15 -12.03
C LEU A 255 0.49 0.68 -11.65
N GLY A 256 -0.34 0.42 -12.65
CA GLY A 256 -1.64 -0.21 -12.46
C GLY A 256 -2.20 -0.75 -13.77
N PRO A 257 -3.35 -1.44 -13.72
CA PRO A 257 -3.94 -2.08 -14.89
C PRO A 257 -4.21 -1.08 -16.03
N GLY A 258 -4.67 0.13 -15.67
CA GLY A 258 -4.92 1.21 -16.64
C GLY A 258 -5.82 0.77 -17.80
N PRO A 259 -5.75 1.49 -18.94
CA PRO A 259 -6.43 1.06 -20.17
C PRO A 259 -5.87 -0.24 -20.76
N VAL A 260 -4.65 -0.62 -20.38
CA VAL A 260 -3.99 -1.81 -20.93
C VAL A 260 -4.68 -3.10 -20.51
N ALA A 261 -5.35 -3.11 -19.35
CA ALA A 261 -6.12 -4.25 -18.89
C ALA A 261 -7.38 -4.53 -19.75
N GLU A 262 -7.86 -3.55 -20.53
CA GLU A 262 -8.92 -3.79 -21.52
C GLU A 262 -8.39 -4.61 -22.71
N THR A 263 -7.11 -4.47 -23.02
CA THR A 263 -6.44 -5.20 -24.12
C THR A 263 -5.86 -6.53 -23.65
N LEU A 264 -5.31 -6.57 -22.44
CA LEU A 264 -4.62 -7.73 -21.85
C LEU A 264 -5.12 -7.95 -20.40
N PRO A 265 -6.32 -8.53 -20.22
CA PRO A 265 -6.94 -8.69 -18.90
C PRO A 265 -6.31 -9.81 -18.06
N ASP A 266 -5.79 -10.83 -18.73
CA ASP A 266 -5.31 -12.07 -18.11
C ASP A 266 -3.78 -12.04 -17.88
N PRO A 267 -3.26 -12.91 -16.99
CA PRO A 267 -1.82 -13.10 -16.86
C PRO A 267 -1.21 -13.59 -18.18
N LEU A 268 -0.11 -12.95 -18.57
CA LEU A 268 0.70 -13.25 -19.74
C LEU A 268 1.78 -14.28 -19.39
N SER A 269 2.00 -15.21 -20.32
CA SER A 269 3.19 -16.04 -20.37
C SER A 269 4.40 -15.23 -20.87
N PRO A 270 5.65 -15.70 -20.64
CA PRO A 270 6.85 -14.98 -21.10
C PRO A 270 6.86 -14.69 -22.60
N LEU A 271 6.36 -15.62 -23.42
CA LEU A 271 6.27 -15.42 -24.87
C LEU A 271 5.24 -14.35 -25.25
N GLU A 272 4.12 -14.27 -24.53
CA GLU A 272 3.10 -13.24 -24.76
C GLU A 272 3.58 -11.84 -24.32
N GLU A 273 4.42 -11.76 -23.28
CA GLU A 273 5.08 -10.50 -22.92
C GLU A 273 5.96 -9.97 -24.06
N ASP A 274 6.77 -10.83 -24.67
CA ASP A 274 7.67 -10.45 -25.77
C ASP A 274 6.89 -10.11 -27.06
N LEU A 275 5.88 -10.91 -27.40
CA LEU A 275 5.13 -10.74 -28.65
C LEU A 275 4.12 -9.57 -28.59
N TRP A 276 3.52 -9.30 -27.43
CA TRP A 276 2.44 -8.32 -27.33
C TRP A 276 2.81 -7.11 -26.51
N LEU A 277 3.46 -7.29 -25.36
CA LEU A 277 3.68 -6.19 -24.41
C LEU A 277 4.83 -5.28 -24.84
N VAL A 278 5.92 -5.83 -25.38
CA VAL A 278 7.06 -5.04 -25.87
C VAL A 278 6.69 -4.17 -27.07
N PRO A 279 6.00 -4.68 -28.13
CA PRO A 279 5.53 -3.83 -29.22
C PRO A 279 4.53 -2.78 -28.76
N LEU A 280 3.64 -3.13 -27.82
CA LEU A 280 2.67 -2.19 -27.25
C LEU A 280 3.34 -1.04 -26.50
N ASP A 281 4.36 -1.32 -25.67
CA ASP A 281 5.13 -0.28 -24.99
C ASP A 281 5.82 0.66 -25.99
N ARG A 282 6.41 0.11 -27.04
CA ARG A 282 7.06 0.89 -28.09
C ARG A 282 6.07 1.78 -28.84
N GLY A 283 4.95 1.22 -29.28
CA GLY A 283 3.90 1.97 -29.99
C GLY A 283 3.30 3.07 -29.12
N LEU A 284 3.01 2.78 -27.86
CA LEU A 284 2.48 3.76 -26.91
C LEU A 284 3.52 4.84 -26.58
N GLY A 285 4.79 4.46 -26.47
CA GLY A 285 5.91 5.37 -26.29
C GLY A 285 6.02 6.36 -27.45
N GLU A 286 6.00 5.89 -28.69
CA GLU A 286 6.03 6.78 -29.86
C GLU A 286 4.79 7.67 -29.92
N ALA A 287 3.59 7.13 -29.69
CA ALA A 287 2.37 7.93 -29.65
C ALA A 287 2.44 9.07 -28.62
N LEU A 288 2.91 8.78 -27.40
CA LEU A 288 3.07 9.76 -26.33
C LEU A 288 4.16 10.81 -26.65
N ALA A 289 5.24 10.40 -27.32
CA ALA A 289 6.30 11.30 -27.78
C ALA A 289 5.78 12.26 -28.85
N THR A 290 5.12 11.72 -29.87
CA THR A 290 4.57 12.47 -31.02
C THR A 290 3.47 13.43 -30.58
N ALA A 291 2.61 13.02 -29.65
CA ALA A 291 1.60 13.91 -29.05
C ALA A 291 2.19 15.00 -28.14
N GLY A 292 3.49 14.95 -27.82
CA GLY A 292 4.13 15.85 -26.85
C GLY A 292 3.59 15.68 -25.43
N ALA A 293 3.00 14.52 -25.12
CA ALA A 293 2.47 14.19 -23.81
C ALA A 293 3.62 13.84 -22.86
N VAL A 294 4.62 13.09 -23.36
CA VAL A 294 5.79 12.65 -22.59
C VAL A 294 7.06 12.90 -23.42
N SER A 295 8.14 13.37 -22.78
CA SER A 295 9.42 13.58 -23.49
C SER A 295 10.10 12.25 -23.85
N ARG A 296 10.79 12.19 -25.00
CA ARG A 296 11.61 11.03 -25.40
C ARG A 296 12.66 10.63 -24.34
N ARG A 297 13.20 11.60 -23.59
CA ARG A 297 14.14 11.32 -22.47
C ARG A 297 13.46 10.56 -21.32
N ALA A 298 12.20 10.86 -21.02
CA ALA A 298 11.44 10.17 -19.98
C ALA A 298 11.04 8.76 -20.42
N LEU A 299 10.65 8.59 -21.68
CA LEU A 299 10.32 7.28 -22.26
C LEU A 299 11.53 6.33 -22.26
N ARG A 300 12.75 6.83 -22.50
CA ARG A 300 13.97 6.01 -22.38
C ARG A 300 14.34 5.57 -20.96
N ARG A 301 13.84 6.26 -19.93
CA ARG A 301 14.21 5.96 -18.53
C ARG A 301 13.42 4.80 -17.94
N ALA A 302 12.21 4.59 -18.40
CA ALA A 302 11.35 3.51 -17.97
C ALA A 302 10.26 3.29 -19.01
N PRO A 303 9.82 2.05 -19.23
CA PRO A 303 8.72 1.75 -20.13
C PRO A 303 7.42 2.39 -19.62
N THR A 304 6.51 2.65 -20.54
CA THR A 304 5.14 3.09 -20.26
C THR A 304 4.25 1.91 -19.88
N VAL A 305 4.49 0.73 -20.45
CA VAL A 305 3.80 -0.54 -20.15
C VAL A 305 4.83 -1.62 -19.85
N ARG A 306 4.61 -2.43 -18.82
CA ARG A 306 5.48 -3.55 -18.44
C ARG A 306 4.69 -4.65 -17.73
N ALA A 307 5.29 -5.82 -17.62
CA ALA A 307 4.76 -6.87 -16.79
C ALA A 307 5.08 -6.64 -15.30
N VAL A 308 4.13 -6.97 -14.44
CA VAL A 308 4.27 -7.05 -12.98
C VAL A 308 3.60 -8.32 -12.52
N GLY A 309 4.39 -9.32 -12.10
CA GLY A 309 3.87 -10.62 -11.69
C GLY A 309 3.06 -11.33 -12.78
N GLY A 310 3.52 -11.23 -14.04
CA GLY A 310 2.85 -11.80 -15.22
C GLY A 310 1.61 -11.02 -15.68
N ARG A 311 1.27 -9.86 -15.10
CA ARG A 311 0.14 -9.04 -15.57
C ARG A 311 0.63 -7.76 -16.24
N ALA A 312 -0.04 -7.34 -17.30
CA ALA A 312 0.21 -6.05 -17.94
C ALA A 312 -0.10 -4.89 -16.98
N ALA A 313 0.85 -3.97 -16.82
CA ALA A 313 0.70 -2.78 -16.00
C ALA A 313 1.25 -1.55 -16.72
N ALA A 314 0.55 -0.43 -16.64
CA ALA A 314 0.95 0.85 -17.21
C ALA A 314 1.33 1.89 -16.15
N ASP A 315 2.21 2.81 -16.54
CA ASP A 315 2.45 4.08 -15.86
C ASP A 315 1.20 4.97 -15.94
N LEU A 316 0.39 4.94 -14.89
CA LEU A 316 -0.90 5.63 -14.83
C LEU A 316 -0.77 7.15 -14.97
N ARG A 317 0.39 7.72 -14.64
CA ARG A 317 0.64 9.17 -14.80
C ARG A 317 0.90 9.54 -16.25
N ARG A 318 1.66 8.72 -16.97
CA ARG A 318 1.91 8.94 -18.41
C ARG A 318 0.64 8.81 -19.23
N LEU A 319 -0.23 7.88 -18.85
CA LEU A 319 -1.52 7.67 -19.50
C LEU A 319 -2.62 8.62 -19.03
N GLY A 320 -2.34 9.47 -18.04
CA GLY A 320 -3.32 10.43 -17.51
C GLY A 320 -4.46 9.79 -16.71
N ALA A 321 -4.33 8.52 -16.32
CA ALA A 321 -5.27 7.80 -15.47
C ALA A 321 -5.14 8.18 -13.98
N GLU A 322 -4.02 8.76 -13.56
CA GLU A 322 -3.88 9.43 -12.27
C GLU A 322 -3.84 10.96 -12.46
N PRO A 323 -4.73 11.73 -11.81
CA PRO A 323 -4.62 13.19 -11.81
C PRO A 323 -3.31 13.62 -11.15
N ALA A 324 -2.50 14.41 -11.84
CA ALA A 324 -1.27 14.95 -11.29
C ALA A 324 -1.54 15.70 -9.96
N ARG A 325 -0.61 15.61 -9.00
CA ARG A 325 -0.67 16.41 -7.75
C ARG A 325 -0.82 17.90 -8.11
N ARG A 326 -2.02 18.44 -7.84
CA ARG A 326 -2.44 19.81 -8.19
C ARG A 326 -1.39 20.82 -7.75
N ARG A 327 -0.84 21.58 -8.69
CA ARG A 327 0.01 22.74 -8.38
C ARG A 327 -0.90 23.95 -8.21
N ARG A 328 -0.50 24.90 -7.36
CA ARG A 328 -1.28 26.11 -7.00
C ARG A 328 -1.70 27.00 -8.20
N LEU A 329 -1.28 26.69 -9.42
CA LEU A 329 -1.49 27.46 -10.64
C LEU A 329 -2.48 26.81 -11.64
N ASP A 330 -3.09 25.67 -11.30
CA ASP A 330 -4.04 24.95 -12.17
C ASP A 330 -5.36 25.68 -12.55
N PRO A 331 -5.93 26.65 -11.80
CA PRO A 331 -7.15 27.32 -12.25
C PRO A 331 -6.98 28.13 -13.53
N LEU A 332 -5.73 28.41 -13.94
CA LEU A 332 -5.42 29.13 -15.19
C LEU A 332 -5.27 28.21 -16.40
N ASN A 333 -5.31 26.87 -16.26
CA ASN A 333 -5.18 25.96 -17.41
C ASN A 333 -5.82 24.59 -17.20
N PRO A 334 -7.14 24.46 -17.43
CA PRO A 334 -7.87 23.26 -17.00
C PRO A 334 -7.72 21.98 -17.84
N LEU A 335 -7.08 21.96 -19.03
CA LEU A 335 -7.00 20.71 -19.85
C LEU A 335 -5.73 20.60 -20.73
N PRO A 336 -4.53 20.34 -20.15
CA PRO A 336 -3.28 20.26 -20.92
C PRO A 336 -3.22 19.15 -22.00
N PRO A 337 -3.67 17.90 -21.80
CA PRO A 337 -3.53 16.83 -22.80
C PRO A 337 -4.42 17.04 -24.04
N LEU A 338 -5.70 17.37 -23.83
CA LEU A 338 -6.66 17.62 -24.92
C LEU A 338 -6.30 18.87 -25.72
N ARG A 339 -5.77 19.93 -25.06
CA ARG A 339 -5.26 21.11 -25.76
C ARG A 339 -3.97 20.81 -26.50
N ARG A 340 -3.09 19.93 -26.01
CA ARG A 340 -1.87 19.51 -26.73
C ARG A 340 -2.17 18.62 -27.91
N LEU A 341 -3.13 17.69 -27.81
CA LEU A 341 -3.57 16.88 -28.96
C LEU A 341 -4.24 17.75 -30.02
N ARG A 342 -5.17 18.64 -29.61
CA ARG A 342 -5.78 19.63 -30.52
C ARG A 342 -4.75 20.62 -31.09
N ALA A 343 -3.76 21.03 -30.32
CA ALA A 343 -2.69 21.90 -30.80
C ALA A 343 -1.73 21.14 -31.73
N ALA A 344 -1.37 19.89 -31.43
CA ALA A 344 -0.55 19.06 -32.29
C ALA A 344 -1.27 18.76 -33.62
N TRP A 345 -2.59 18.60 -33.59
CA TRP A 345 -3.43 18.50 -34.79
C TRP A 345 -3.53 19.84 -35.55
N ARG A 346 -3.85 20.94 -34.86
CA ARG A 346 -4.01 22.28 -35.45
C ARG A 346 -2.72 22.90 -35.97
N VAL A 347 -1.59 22.63 -35.33
CA VAL A 347 -0.24 23.08 -35.72
C VAL A 347 0.39 22.09 -36.71
N GLY A 348 -0.35 21.06 -37.14
CA GLY A 348 0.06 20.14 -38.20
C GLY A 348 1.10 19.10 -37.82
N ARG A 349 1.56 19.02 -36.56
CA ARG A 349 2.55 18.01 -36.14
C ARG A 349 2.02 16.59 -36.29
N LEU A 350 0.81 16.33 -35.81
CA LEU A 350 0.16 15.02 -36.01
C LEU A 350 -0.16 14.77 -37.49
N ARG A 351 -0.61 15.80 -38.21
CA ARG A 351 -0.90 15.68 -39.65
C ARG A 351 0.35 15.43 -40.50
N ALA A 352 1.52 15.91 -40.06
CA ALA A 352 2.80 15.72 -40.74
C ALA A 352 3.48 14.39 -40.37
N GLU A 353 3.38 13.95 -39.12
CA GLU A 353 4.07 12.75 -38.64
C GLU A 353 3.28 11.45 -38.89
N LEU A 354 1.94 11.49 -38.87
CA LEU A 354 1.12 10.28 -39.06
C LEU A 354 1.33 9.58 -40.41
N PRO A 355 1.44 10.30 -41.55
CA PRO A 355 1.75 9.66 -42.83
C PRO A 355 3.16 9.03 -42.84
N ALA A 356 4.14 9.68 -42.21
CA ALA A 356 5.50 9.15 -42.10
C ALA A 356 5.54 7.88 -41.22
N LEU A 357 4.85 7.90 -40.08
CA LEU A 357 4.70 6.72 -39.22
C LEU A 357 3.99 5.56 -39.95
N ALA A 358 2.94 5.85 -40.72
CA ALA A 358 2.25 4.84 -41.51
C ALA A 358 3.16 4.25 -42.60
N ALA A 359 3.98 5.08 -43.25
CA ALA A 359 4.96 4.63 -44.24
C ALA A 359 6.08 3.79 -43.59
N ASP A 360 6.60 4.20 -42.44
CA ASP A 360 7.63 3.46 -41.70
C ASP A 360 7.12 2.09 -41.22
N ILE A 361 5.88 2.03 -40.73
CA ILE A 361 5.24 0.77 -40.33
C ILE A 361 5.05 -0.13 -41.55
N ALA A 362 4.54 0.40 -42.66
CA ALA A 362 4.36 -0.37 -43.88
C ALA A 362 5.70 -0.92 -44.39
N ALA A 363 6.75 -0.09 -44.43
CA ALA A 363 8.09 -0.52 -44.83
C ALA A 363 8.69 -1.58 -43.89
N GLY A 364 8.42 -1.48 -42.58
CA GLY A 364 8.82 -2.50 -41.60
C GLY A 364 8.12 -3.83 -41.84
N VAL A 365 6.80 -3.81 -42.04
CA VAL A 365 6.02 -5.01 -42.37
C VAL A 365 6.49 -5.62 -43.69
N ASP A 366 6.74 -4.82 -44.73
CA ASP A 366 7.28 -5.29 -46.01
C ASP A 366 8.66 -5.95 -45.84
N ALA A 367 9.53 -5.37 -45.03
CA ALA A 367 10.84 -5.95 -44.73
C ALA A 367 10.72 -7.28 -43.97
N ASP A 368 9.83 -7.35 -42.98
CA ASP A 368 9.56 -8.57 -42.23
C ASP A 368 8.95 -9.66 -43.12
N LEU A 369 8.01 -9.31 -44.01
CA LEU A 369 7.43 -10.21 -45.01
C LEU A 369 8.46 -10.68 -46.04
N ALA A 370 9.36 -9.80 -46.47
CA ALA A 370 10.45 -10.15 -47.39
C ALA A 370 11.49 -11.07 -46.76
N ALA A 371 11.60 -11.07 -45.42
CA ALA A 371 12.46 -11.99 -44.67
C ALA A 371 11.82 -13.36 -44.45
N VAL A 372 10.53 -13.55 -44.77
CA VAL A 372 9.87 -14.87 -44.68
C VAL A 372 10.44 -15.79 -45.76
N PRO A 373 10.90 -17.01 -45.39
CA PRO A 373 11.36 -18.00 -46.35
C PRO A 373 10.29 -18.33 -47.37
N SER A 374 10.71 -18.79 -48.54
CA SER A 374 9.77 -19.23 -49.56
C SER A 374 8.93 -20.42 -49.06
N LEU A 375 7.70 -20.58 -49.57
CA LEU A 375 6.78 -21.66 -49.13
C LEU A 375 7.38 -23.06 -49.22
N HIS A 376 8.36 -23.27 -50.11
CA HIS A 376 9.05 -24.54 -50.32
C HIS A 376 10.19 -24.78 -49.32
N GLU A 377 10.58 -23.75 -48.56
CA GLU A 377 11.59 -23.82 -47.50
C GLU A 377 10.96 -23.95 -46.10
N LEU A 378 9.63 -23.85 -45.99
CA LEU A 378 8.88 -23.98 -44.74
C LEU A 378 8.59 -25.45 -44.42
N THR A 379 8.67 -25.82 -43.14
CA THR A 379 8.30 -27.17 -42.70
C THR A 379 6.78 -27.33 -42.64
N ASP A 380 6.30 -28.58 -42.61
CA ASP A 380 4.86 -28.88 -42.40
C ASP A 380 4.32 -28.26 -41.10
N ALA A 381 5.16 -28.16 -40.06
CA ALA A 381 4.81 -27.51 -38.80
C ALA A 381 4.66 -25.99 -38.96
N ASP A 382 5.56 -25.35 -39.71
CA ASP A 382 5.49 -23.92 -40.01
C ASP A 382 4.27 -23.58 -40.87
N LEU A 383 3.95 -24.43 -41.85
CA LEU A 383 2.76 -24.31 -42.69
C LEU A 383 1.47 -24.48 -41.89
N ALA A 384 1.42 -25.47 -40.98
CA ALA A 384 0.28 -25.68 -40.11
C ALA A 384 0.08 -24.50 -39.13
N ALA A 385 1.18 -23.97 -38.57
CA ALA A 385 1.14 -22.79 -37.72
C ALA A 385 0.66 -21.56 -38.49
N ALA A 386 1.20 -21.32 -39.69
CA ALA A 386 0.75 -20.22 -40.55
C ALA A 386 -0.77 -20.32 -40.79
N LEU A 387 -1.25 -21.47 -41.30
CA LEU A 387 -2.67 -21.72 -41.58
C LEU A 387 -3.59 -21.47 -40.37
N HIS A 388 -3.13 -21.80 -39.16
CA HIS A 388 -3.90 -21.60 -37.93
C HIS A 388 -4.15 -20.11 -37.63
N TRP A 389 -3.16 -19.25 -37.91
CA TRP A 389 -3.21 -17.83 -37.60
C TRP A 389 -3.58 -16.93 -38.78
N THR A 390 -3.53 -17.44 -40.02
CA THR A 390 -3.67 -16.65 -41.26
C THR A 390 -4.93 -15.81 -41.27
N ARG A 391 -6.11 -16.37 -40.97
CA ARG A 391 -7.39 -15.64 -41.12
C ARG A 391 -7.51 -14.44 -40.17
N ALA A 392 -7.23 -14.65 -38.89
CA ALA A 392 -7.28 -13.60 -37.88
C ALA A 392 -6.24 -12.51 -38.18
N THR A 393 -5.03 -12.92 -38.56
CA THR A 393 -3.92 -12.01 -38.88
C THR A 393 -4.22 -11.19 -40.13
N LEU A 394 -4.71 -11.81 -41.21
CA LEU A 394 -5.07 -11.11 -42.44
C LEU A 394 -6.23 -10.13 -42.26
N THR A 395 -7.20 -10.46 -41.40
CA THR A 395 -8.33 -9.56 -41.10
C THR A 395 -7.85 -8.33 -40.33
N ALA A 396 -6.97 -8.51 -39.33
CA ALA A 396 -6.37 -7.41 -38.59
C ALA A 396 -5.45 -6.56 -39.47
N LEU A 397 -4.62 -7.20 -40.29
CA LEU A 397 -3.73 -6.54 -41.26
C LEU A 397 -4.53 -5.71 -42.27
N HIS A 398 -5.63 -6.23 -42.80
CA HIS A 398 -6.53 -5.50 -43.70
C HIS A 398 -7.08 -4.21 -43.07
N GLY A 399 -7.48 -4.27 -41.80
CA GLY A 399 -7.92 -3.08 -41.06
C GLY A 399 -6.82 -2.03 -40.90
N LEU A 400 -5.59 -2.48 -40.62
CA LEU A 400 -4.41 -1.61 -40.52
C LEU A 400 -4.01 -1.03 -41.87
N GLU A 401 -4.06 -1.81 -42.95
CA GLU A 401 -3.79 -1.35 -44.32
C GLU A 401 -4.78 -0.30 -44.79
N ALA A 402 -6.07 -0.46 -44.46
CA ALA A 402 -7.10 0.52 -44.76
C ALA A 402 -6.85 1.82 -44.01
N LEU A 403 -6.53 1.75 -42.71
CA LEU A 403 -6.18 2.92 -41.90
C LEU A 403 -4.91 3.61 -42.43
N ALA A 404 -3.84 2.86 -42.67
CA ALA A 404 -2.60 3.39 -43.25
C ALA A 404 -2.88 4.05 -44.61
N GLY A 405 -3.68 3.43 -45.46
CA GLY A 405 -4.12 3.98 -46.75
C GLY A 405 -4.89 5.29 -46.61
N THR A 406 -5.76 5.44 -45.60
CA THR A 406 -6.44 6.73 -45.34
C THR A 406 -5.49 7.83 -44.89
N LEU A 407 -4.38 7.48 -44.23
CA LEU A 407 -3.40 8.42 -43.71
C LEU A 407 -2.32 8.81 -44.73
N THR A 408 -2.01 7.93 -45.68
CA THR A 408 -0.95 8.13 -46.69
C THR A 408 -1.48 8.50 -48.08
N ALA A 409 -2.80 8.51 -48.30
CA ALA A 409 -3.39 8.87 -49.58
C ALA A 409 -2.94 10.29 -50.04
N PRO A 410 -2.28 10.43 -51.20
CA PRO A 410 -1.86 11.73 -51.70
C PRO A 410 -3.06 12.54 -52.19
N GLU A 411 -3.02 13.87 -51.98
CA GLU A 411 -4.06 14.80 -52.43
C GLU A 411 -4.26 14.79 -53.97
N THR A 412 -3.31 14.22 -54.72
CA THR A 412 -3.31 14.15 -56.19
C THR A 412 -3.93 12.88 -56.78
N GLY A 413 -4.44 11.96 -55.97
CA GLY A 413 -5.29 10.87 -56.44
C GLY A 413 -4.59 9.71 -57.15
N ASP A 414 -3.25 9.65 -57.12
CA ASP A 414 -2.51 8.42 -57.44
C ASP A 414 -2.47 7.52 -56.20
N GLY A 415 -2.60 6.21 -56.39
CA GLY A 415 -2.91 5.27 -55.31
C GLY A 415 -1.92 5.27 -54.13
N GLY A 416 -2.45 5.14 -52.91
CA GLY A 416 -1.64 5.08 -51.69
C GLY A 416 -0.76 3.82 -51.59
N ALA A 417 0.14 3.77 -50.61
CA ALA A 417 1.12 2.70 -50.47
C ALA A 417 0.55 1.28 -50.19
N THR A 418 -0.75 1.12 -49.93
CA THR A 418 -1.40 -0.16 -49.60
C THR A 418 -2.46 -0.55 -50.62
N ALA A 419 -2.78 -1.84 -50.72
CA ALA A 419 -3.84 -2.35 -51.60
C ALA A 419 -5.22 -1.77 -51.22
N ALA A 420 -5.55 -1.77 -49.92
CA ALA A 420 -6.76 -1.12 -49.42
C ALA A 420 -6.76 0.41 -49.68
N GLY A 421 -5.60 1.07 -49.61
CA GLY A 421 -5.46 2.49 -49.96
C GLY A 421 -5.81 2.79 -51.42
N HIS A 422 -5.38 1.93 -52.35
CA HIS A 422 -5.78 2.00 -53.75
C HIS A 422 -7.29 1.84 -53.92
N GLY A 423 -7.90 0.86 -53.24
CA GLY A 423 -9.34 0.64 -53.25
C GLY A 423 -10.13 1.85 -52.73
N LEU A 424 -9.67 2.48 -51.64
CA LEU A 424 -10.29 3.69 -51.07
C LEU A 424 -10.20 4.88 -52.03
N ALA A 425 -9.05 5.07 -52.69
CA ALA A 425 -8.86 6.14 -53.67
C ALA A 425 -9.76 5.95 -54.90
N ALA A 426 -9.87 4.72 -55.41
CA ALA A 426 -10.78 4.35 -56.49
C ALA A 426 -12.25 4.64 -56.14
N LEU A 427 -12.69 4.23 -54.95
CA LEU A 427 -14.04 4.48 -54.46
C LEU A 427 -14.31 6.00 -54.31
N ALA A 428 -13.37 6.75 -53.75
CA ALA A 428 -13.49 8.20 -53.59
C ALA A 428 -13.61 8.93 -54.94
N ARG A 429 -12.76 8.58 -55.93
CA ARG A 429 -12.83 9.15 -57.29
C ARG A 429 -14.15 8.84 -57.98
N GLY A 430 -14.62 7.59 -57.90
CA GLY A 430 -15.90 7.18 -58.47
C GLY A 430 -17.08 7.95 -57.89
N ARG A 431 -17.11 8.12 -56.56
CA ARG A 431 -18.15 8.90 -55.86
C ARG A 431 -18.08 10.39 -56.18
N ALA A 432 -16.89 10.97 -56.29
CA ALA A 432 -16.71 12.37 -56.68
C ALA A 432 -17.25 12.67 -58.09
N ARG A 433 -17.28 11.67 -58.99
CA ARG A 433 -17.89 11.74 -60.32
C ARG A 433 -19.41 11.47 -60.32
N GLY A 434 -20.01 11.19 -59.16
CA GLY A 434 -21.44 10.89 -59.02
C GLY A 434 -21.86 9.48 -59.42
N HIS A 435 -20.91 8.53 -59.52
CA HIS A 435 -21.23 7.14 -59.84
C HIS A 435 -21.77 6.40 -58.60
N ALA A 436 -22.74 5.50 -58.80
CA ALA A 436 -23.19 4.58 -57.75
C ALA A 436 -22.14 3.48 -57.50
N ASP A 437 -22.04 2.99 -56.26
CA ASP A 437 -21.02 2.03 -55.83
C ASP A 437 -20.97 0.76 -56.72
N ALA A 438 -22.11 0.21 -57.13
CA ALA A 438 -22.17 -0.94 -58.03
C ALA A 438 -21.50 -0.68 -59.40
N ARG A 439 -21.63 0.54 -59.92
CA ARG A 439 -20.97 0.96 -61.16
C ARG A 439 -19.48 1.18 -60.96
N ILE A 440 -19.07 1.70 -59.79
CA ILE A 440 -17.67 1.90 -59.44
C ILE A 440 -16.94 0.56 -59.33
N VAL A 441 -17.52 -0.41 -58.62
CA VAL A 441 -16.94 -1.77 -58.49
C VAL A 441 -16.80 -2.44 -59.85
N ALA A 442 -17.77 -2.27 -60.76
CA ALA A 442 -17.70 -2.83 -62.11
C ALA A 442 -16.62 -2.15 -62.99
N SER A 443 -16.36 -0.85 -62.80
CA SER A 443 -15.38 -0.10 -63.60
C SER A 443 -13.97 -0.07 -63.01
N GLU A 444 -13.84 -0.17 -61.69
CA GLU A 444 -12.57 -0.17 -60.94
C GLU A 444 -12.55 -1.38 -59.98
N PRO A 445 -12.28 -2.62 -60.47
CA PRO A 445 -12.32 -3.84 -59.67
C PRO A 445 -11.38 -3.82 -58.45
N GLY A 446 -10.36 -2.96 -58.48
CA GLY A 446 -9.46 -2.72 -57.33
C GLY A 446 -10.20 -2.28 -56.05
N VAL A 447 -11.44 -1.79 -56.14
CA VAL A 447 -12.30 -1.50 -54.97
C VAL A 447 -12.61 -2.77 -54.17
N LEU A 448 -12.55 -3.96 -54.77
CA LEU A 448 -12.75 -5.23 -54.08
C LEU A 448 -11.69 -5.51 -53.01
N THR A 449 -10.51 -4.86 -53.10
CA THR A 449 -9.46 -4.90 -52.06
C THR A 449 -9.88 -4.28 -50.73
N LEU A 450 -11.06 -3.65 -50.64
CA LEU A 450 -11.65 -3.17 -49.39
C LEU A 450 -12.44 -4.25 -48.64
N THR A 451 -12.73 -5.36 -49.32
CA THR A 451 -13.42 -6.50 -48.72
C THR A 451 -12.42 -7.27 -47.87
N PRO A 452 -12.67 -7.47 -46.56
CA PRO A 452 -11.78 -8.27 -45.75
C PRO A 452 -11.74 -9.71 -46.28
N PRO A 453 -10.61 -10.42 -46.16
CA PRO A 453 -10.51 -11.82 -46.56
C PRO A 453 -11.54 -12.67 -45.80
N ALA A 454 -12.27 -13.51 -46.55
CA ALA A 454 -13.40 -14.31 -46.04
C ALA A 454 -12.95 -15.48 -45.15
#